data_AF-W4KMP6-F1
#
_entry.id   AF-W4KMP6-F1
#
_cell.length_a   1.000
_cell.length_b   1.000
_cell.length_c   1.000
_cell.angle_alpha   90.00
_cell.angle_beta   90.00
_cell.angle_gamma   90.00
#
_symmetry.space_group_name_H-M   'P 1'
#
loop_
_entity.id
_entity.type
_entity.pdbx_description
1 polymer ?
#
loop_
_entity_poly.entity_id
_entity_poly.type
_entity_poly.pdbx_seq_one_letter_code
_entity_poly.pdbx_strand_id
1 'polypeptide(L)'
;MSSRPHKQSMFELKLRRLSEHNQRLREDLSRPRIRVSEASASLIRYCKTTKDHLVPSVWGPVGKGEDPYAPPATGCQCTIM
;
A
#
# COMPACT_ATOMS: atom_id res chain seq x y z
N MET A 1 -1.91 -45.92 -29.94
CA MET A 1 -1.23 -46.28 -28.68
C MET A 1 -1.61 -45.24 -27.64
N SER A 2 -2.58 -45.55 -26.77
CA SER A 2 -3.11 -44.60 -25.79
C SER A 2 -2.13 -44.44 -24.63
N SER A 3 -1.42 -43.32 -24.59
CA SER A 3 -0.53 -42.93 -23.51
C SER A 3 -1.36 -42.62 -22.26
N ARG A 4 -1.46 -43.61 -21.36
CA ARG A 4 -2.09 -43.42 -20.04
C ARG A 4 -1.39 -42.27 -19.31
N PRO A 5 -2.12 -41.27 -18.78
CA PRO A 5 -1.51 -40.21 -17.97
C PRO A 5 -0.84 -40.87 -16.76
N HIS A 6 0.47 -40.72 -16.66
CA HIS A 6 1.24 -41.20 -15.51
C HIS A 6 0.68 -40.47 -14.28
N LYS A 7 0.02 -41.19 -13.37
CA LYS A 7 -0.37 -40.64 -12.07
C LYS A 7 0.93 -40.17 -11.42
N GLN A 8 1.12 -38.86 -11.32
CA GLN A 8 2.31 -38.27 -10.70
C GLN A 8 2.52 -38.94 -9.35
N SER A 9 3.69 -39.56 -9.19
CA SER A 9 4.04 -40.20 -7.94
C SER A 9 4.07 -39.15 -6.83
N MET A 10 3.60 -39.48 -5.63
CA MET A 10 3.66 -38.58 -4.46
C MET A 10 5.08 -38.02 -4.23
N PHE A 11 6.11 -38.75 -4.66
CA PHE A 11 7.50 -38.31 -4.64
C PHE A 11 7.76 -37.14 -5.61
N GLU A 12 7.31 -37.24 -6.85
CA GLU A 12 7.45 -36.18 -7.86
C GLU A 12 6.71 -34.90 -7.44
N LEU A 13 5.51 -35.06 -6.88
CA LEU A 13 4.72 -33.92 -6.38
C LEU A 13 5.44 -33.20 -5.22
N LYS A 14 6.02 -33.96 -4.28
CA LYS A 14 6.81 -33.40 -3.17
C LYS A 14 8.07 -32.70 -3.68
N LEU A 15 8.79 -33.32 -4.61
CA LEU A 15 9.99 -32.73 -5.23
C LEU A 15 9.67 -31.40 -5.93
N ARG A 16 8.56 -31.36 -6.69
CA ARG A 16 8.09 -30.14 -7.35
C ARG A 16 7.81 -29.03 -6.33
N ARG A 17 7.07 -29.32 -5.25
CA ARG A 17 6.79 -28.35 -4.19
C ARG A 17 8.06 -27.80 -3.54
N LEU A 18 9.03 -28.66 -3.25
CA LEU A 18 10.31 -28.25 -2.67
C LEU A 18 11.10 -27.36 -3.63
N SER A 19 11.09 -27.69 -4.93
CA SER A 19 11.78 -26.91 -5.96
C SER A 19 11.14 -25.53 -6.12
N GLU A 20 9.80 -25.46 -6.19
CA GLU A 20 9.05 -24.21 -6.23
C GLU A 20 9.28 -23.35 -4.98
N HIS A 21 9.33 -23.97 -3.79
CA HIS A 21 9.63 -23.26 -2.55
C HIS A 21 11.06 -22.73 -2.53
N ASN A 22 12.04 -23.54 -2.94
CA ASN A 22 13.44 -23.12 -3.02
C ASN A 22 13.62 -21.94 -3.99
N GLN A 23 12.92 -21.97 -5.13
CA GLN A 23 12.93 -20.89 -6.10
C GLN A 23 12.42 -19.58 -5.48
N ARG A 24 11.28 -19.61 -4.75
CA ARG A 24 10.74 -18.43 -4.06
C ARG A 24 11.72 -17.88 -3.01
N LEU A 25 12.36 -18.76 -2.24
CA LEU A 25 13.37 -18.34 -1.25
C LEU A 25 14.58 -17.69 -1.92
N ARG A 26 15.02 -18.19 -3.07
CA ARG A 26 16.12 -17.59 -3.84
C ARG A 26 15.76 -16.21 -4.38
N GLU A 27 14.52 -16.01 -4.81
CA GLU A 27 13.98 -14.71 -5.25
C GLU A 27 13.89 -13.72 -4.08
N ASP A 28 13.41 -14.14 -2.92
CA ASP A 28 13.34 -13.29 -1.72
C ASP A 28 14.74 -12.94 -1.18
N LEU A 29 15.69 -13.87 -1.29
CA LEU A 29 17.08 -13.66 -0.92
C LEU A 29 17.73 -12.58 -1.80
N SER A 30 17.48 -12.61 -3.12
CA SER A 30 18.07 -11.69 -4.10
C SER A 30 17.37 -10.33 -4.18
N ARG A 31 16.21 -10.17 -3.54
CA ARG A 31 15.49 -8.90 -3.49
C ARG A 31 16.40 -7.78 -2.91
N PRO A 32 16.59 -6.66 -3.64
CA PRO A 32 17.42 -5.56 -3.17
C PRO A 32 16.83 -4.93 -1.90
N ARG A 33 17.70 -4.60 -0.93
CA ARG A 33 17.32 -4.00 0.35
C ARG A 33 18.05 -2.67 0.53
N ILE A 34 17.39 -1.73 1.17
CA ILE A 34 17.99 -0.45 1.59
C ILE A 34 18.24 -0.47 3.10
N ARG A 35 19.09 0.45 3.57
CA ARG A 35 19.35 0.58 5.02
C ARG A 35 18.11 1.12 5.72
N VAL A 36 17.84 0.61 6.92
CA VAL A 36 16.69 1.06 7.72
C VAL A 36 16.76 2.56 8.02
N SER A 37 17.97 3.10 8.25
CA SER A 37 18.18 4.54 8.45
C SER A 37 17.79 5.40 7.25
N GLU A 38 17.98 4.87 6.03
CA GLU A 38 17.62 5.57 4.79
C GLU A 38 16.11 5.50 4.56
N ALA A 39 15.52 4.32 4.77
CA ALA A 39 14.08 4.12 4.71
C ALA A 39 13.34 5.04 5.69
N SER A 40 13.79 5.11 6.95
CA SER A 40 13.18 5.96 7.97
C SER A 40 13.32 7.45 7.65
N ALA A 41 14.48 7.89 7.16
CA ALA A 41 14.68 9.26 6.71
C ALA A 41 13.73 9.63 5.55
N SER A 42 13.51 8.70 4.61
CA SER A 42 12.57 8.88 3.51
C SER A 42 11.13 9.03 4.00
N LEU A 43 10.70 8.17 4.94
CA LEU A 43 9.35 8.24 5.54
C LEU A 43 9.15 9.56 6.28
N ILE A 44 10.11 9.96 7.13
CA ILE A 44 10.05 11.23 7.86
C ILE A 44 9.96 12.41 6.89
N ARG A 45 10.74 12.40 5.80
CA ARG A 45 10.69 13.44 4.78
C ARG A 45 9.30 13.53 4.17
N TYR A 46 8.74 12.41 3.73
CA TYR A 46 7.40 12.37 3.13
C TYR A 46 6.33 12.92 4.10
N CYS A 47 6.33 12.47 5.35
CA CYS A 47 5.39 12.96 6.36
C CYS A 47 5.58 14.44 6.72
N LYS A 48 6.75 15.04 6.45
CA LYS A 48 7.02 16.47 6.69
C LYS A 48 6.74 17.37 5.50
N THR A 49 6.66 16.82 4.29
CA THR A 49 6.41 17.60 3.07
C THR A 49 4.98 17.52 2.59
N THR A 50 4.27 16.45 2.96
CA THR A 50 2.90 16.20 2.52
C THR A 50 1.93 16.68 3.59
N LYS A 51 1.16 17.73 3.28
CA LYS A 51 0.15 18.29 4.19
C LYS A 51 -0.93 17.26 4.50
N ASP A 52 -1.21 17.04 5.78
CA ASP A 52 -2.31 16.19 6.24
C ASP A 52 -3.35 17.04 6.97
N HIS A 53 -4.52 17.16 6.36
CA HIS A 53 -5.65 17.93 6.88
C HIS A 53 -6.28 17.33 8.15
N LEU A 54 -6.03 16.05 8.43
CA LEU A 54 -6.49 15.34 9.63
C LEU A 54 -5.57 15.52 10.83
N VAL A 55 -4.43 16.20 10.66
CA VAL A 55 -3.51 16.55 11.75
C VAL A 55 -3.35 18.08 11.88
N PRO A 56 -4.39 18.80 12.35
CA PRO A 56 -4.35 20.26 12.45
C PRO A 56 -3.30 20.80 13.43
N SER A 57 -2.84 19.99 14.39
CA SER A 57 -1.80 20.38 15.34
C SER A 57 -0.45 20.65 14.68
N VAL A 58 -0.17 20.01 13.54
CA VAL A 58 1.08 20.16 12.78
C VAL A 58 0.86 21.03 11.55
N TRP A 59 -0.28 20.87 10.87
CA TRP A 59 -0.55 21.49 9.55
C TRP A 59 -1.49 22.70 9.58
N GLY A 60 -2.06 23.01 10.74
CA GLY A 60 -3.06 24.05 10.91
C GLY A 60 -4.49 23.58 10.55
N PRO A 61 -5.51 24.36 10.93
CA PRO A 61 -6.90 24.03 10.61
C PRO A 61 -7.15 24.06 9.09
N VAL A 62 -8.07 23.22 8.63
CA VAL A 62 -8.50 23.20 7.23
C VAL A 62 -9.28 24.48 6.93
N GLY A 63 -8.95 25.15 5.83
CA GLY A 63 -9.69 26.34 5.40
C GLY A 63 -11.14 25.99 5.05
N LYS A 64 -12.08 26.88 5.35
CA LYS A 64 -13.53 26.66 5.08
C LYS A 64 -13.87 26.42 3.60
N GLY A 65 -12.97 26.76 2.68
CA GLY A 65 -13.12 26.48 1.24
C GLY A 65 -12.26 25.32 0.72
N GLU A 66 -11.41 24.72 1.56
CA GLU A 66 -10.59 23.55 1.21
C GLU A 66 -11.27 22.22 1.57
N ASP A 67 -12.30 22.26 2.42
CA ASP A 67 -13.07 21.08 2.83
C ASP A 67 -14.35 20.93 1.99
N PRO A 68 -14.43 19.93 1.08
CA PRO A 68 -15.62 19.68 0.26
C PRO A 68 -16.85 19.25 1.06
N TYR A 69 -16.66 18.83 2.32
CA TYR A 69 -17.72 18.37 3.21
C TYR A 69 -18.08 19.41 4.27
N ALA A 70 -17.48 20.59 4.25
CA ALA A 70 -17.85 21.67 5.15
C ALA A 70 -19.32 22.04 4.92
N PRO A 71 -20.11 22.27 5.99
CA PRO A 71 -21.47 22.75 5.82
C PRO A 71 -21.44 24.07 5.04
N PRO A 72 -22.34 24.24 4.05
CA PRO A 72 -22.41 25.49 3.29
C PRO A 72 -22.58 26.65 4.27
N ALA A 73 -21.87 27.74 4.03
CA ALA A 73 -21.94 28.93 4.88
C ALA A 73 -23.42 29.29 5.10
N THR A 74 -23.85 29.26 6.36
CA THR A 74 -25.20 29.59 6.80
C THR A 74 -25.45 31.06 6.48
N GLY A 75 -25.95 31.35 5.28
CA GLY A 75 -25.99 32.74 4.78
C GLY A 75 -26.64 32.98 3.41
N CYS A 76 -27.46 32.09 2.83
CA CYS A 76 -28.40 32.54 1.78
C CYS A 76 -29.58 33.24 2.47
N GLN A 77 -29.45 34.54 2.66
CA GLN A 77 -30.55 35.43 3.02
C GLN A 77 -31.41 35.68 1.77
N CYS A 78 -32.07 34.64 1.32
CA CYS A 78 -32.83 34.64 0.07
C CYS A 78 -34.32 34.73 0.44
N THR A 79 -34.76 35.91 0.90
CA THR A 79 -36.18 36.27 0.97
C THR A 79 -36.70 36.45 -0.45
N ILE A 80 -37.48 35.49 -0.92
CA ILE A 80 -38.35 35.67 -2.09
C ILE A 80 -39.55 36.47 -1.58
N MET A 81 -39.66 37.73 -2.03
CA MET A 81 -40.96 38.39 -2.22
C MET A 81 -41.49 38.00 -3.59
#